data_AF-A0A816Y4P6-F1
#
_entry.id   AF-A0A816Y4P6-F1
#
_cell.length_a   1.000
_cell.length_b   1.000
_cell.length_c   1.000
_cell.angle_alpha   90.00
_cell.angle_beta   90.00
_cell.angle_gamma   90.00
#
_symmetry.space_group_name_H-M   'P 1'
#
loop_
_entity.id
_entity.type
_entity.pdbx_description
1 polymer ?
#
loop_
_entity_poly.entity_id
_entity_poly.type
_entity_poly.pdbx_seq_one_letter_code
_entity_poly.pdbx_strand_id
1 'polypeptide(L)'
;MSQQQVYTMLKLFINRNTQDAIIFSKHQPRYSIFKIFDTITLLSKGDIFYHEQAKNLLTYFSHQGYSREPHNNPIDFVIGVLIGAKENSDKMENLKLAYKNASMHQLAMNPRKQ
;
A
#
# COMPACT_ATOMS: atom_id res chain seq x y z
N MET A 1 -12.85 -14.49 11.22
CA MET A 1 -11.79 -14.04 12.18
C MET A 1 -11.94 -12.54 12.38
N SER A 2 -11.97 -12.06 13.63
CA SER A 2 -12.15 -10.63 13.90
C SER A 2 -10.88 -9.83 13.54
N GLN A 3 -11.03 -8.54 13.23
CA GLN A 3 -9.88 -7.66 12.94
C GLN A 3 -8.86 -7.64 14.09
N GLN A 4 -9.33 -7.80 15.33
CA GLN A 4 -8.50 -7.83 16.52
C GLN A 4 -7.71 -9.14 16.63
N GLN A 5 -8.31 -10.27 16.26
CA GLN A 5 -7.59 -11.55 16.19
C GLN A 5 -6.47 -11.52 15.13
N VAL A 6 -6.72 -10.94 13.95
CA VAL A 6 -5.69 -10.75 12.91
C VAL A 6 -4.54 -9.90 13.45
N TYR A 7 -4.86 -8.76 14.09
CA TYR A 7 -3.85 -7.88 14.66
C TYR A 7 -3.01 -8.57 15.72
N THR A 8 -3.64 -9.28 16.66
CA THR A 8 -2.94 -10.03 17.71
C THR A 8 -2.02 -11.09 17.12
N MET A 9 -2.50 -11.87 16.14
CA MET A 9 -1.67 -12.88 15.47
C MET A 9 -0.46 -12.27 14.77
N LEU A 10 -0.63 -11.17 14.02
CA LEU A 10 0.47 -10.49 13.35
C LEU A 10 1.50 -9.96 14.37
N LYS A 11 1.05 -9.34 15.46
CA LYS A 11 1.93 -8.87 16.52
C LYS A 11 2.70 -10.01 17.17
N LEU A 12 2.06 -11.17 17.38
CA LEU A 12 2.73 -12.35 17.92
C LEU A 12 3.82 -12.85 16.97
N PHE A 13 3.58 -12.90 15.66
CA PHE A 13 4.60 -13.33 14.71
C PHE A 13 5.76 -12.34 14.59
N ILE A 14 5.47 -11.04 14.50
CA ILE A 14 6.50 -9.98 14.45
C ILE A 14 7.39 -10.04 15.70
N ASN A 15 6.80 -10.24 16.88
CA ASN A 15 7.53 -10.25 18.15
C ASN A 15 8.33 -11.53 18.39
N ARG A 16 8.22 -12.57 17.55
CA ARG A 16 9.00 -13.81 17.71
C ARG A 16 10.47 -13.64 17.31
N ASN A 17 10.87 -12.48 16.77
CA ASN A 17 12.25 -12.22 16.31
C ASN A 17 12.78 -13.30 15.36
N THR A 18 11.90 -13.92 14.59
CA THR A 18 12.28 -14.82 13.50
C THR A 18 12.55 -13.99 12.25
N GLN A 19 13.45 -14.46 11.37
CA GLN A 19 13.71 -13.81 10.06
C GLN A 19 12.62 -14.16 9.02
N ASP A 20 11.37 -14.34 9.47
CA ASP A 20 10.29 -14.79 8.61
C ASP A 20 9.66 -13.61 7.85
N ALA A 21 9.48 -13.78 6.55
CA ALA A 21 8.69 -12.84 5.74
C ALA A 21 7.20 -13.16 5.85
N ILE A 22 6.41 -12.22 6.38
CA ILE A 22 4.95 -12.36 6.50
C ILE A 22 4.30 -11.60 5.35
N ILE A 23 3.67 -12.34 4.43
CA ILE A 23 2.90 -11.77 3.32
C ILE A 23 1.42 -12.07 3.56
N PHE A 24 0.58 -11.04 3.56
CA PHE A 24 -0.87 -11.22 3.57
C PHE A 24 -1.60 -10.14 2.77
N SER A 25 -2.82 -10.45 2.34
CA SER A 25 -3.72 -9.51 1.68
C SER A 25 -4.93 -9.24 2.57
N LYS A 26 -5.41 -8.00 2.55
CA LYS A 26 -6.63 -7.61 3.29
C LYS A 26 -7.42 -6.59 2.51
N HIS A 27 -8.70 -6.89 2.28
CA HIS A 27 -9.66 -5.93 1.78
C HIS A 27 -10.00 -4.97 2.93
N GLN A 28 -9.51 -3.72 2.87
CA GLN A 28 -9.77 -2.64 3.85
C GLN A 28 -9.21 -2.93 5.27
N PRO A 29 -7.88 -2.84 5.47
CA PRO A 29 -7.29 -2.92 6.80
C PRO A 29 -7.68 -1.70 7.65
N ARG A 30 -8.04 -1.95 8.92
CA ARG A 30 -8.11 -0.87 9.91
C ARG A 30 -6.75 -0.20 10.06
N TYR A 31 -6.77 1.07 10.47
CA TYR A 31 -5.57 1.85 10.73
C TYR A 31 -4.56 1.16 11.66
N SER A 32 -5.03 0.42 12.67
CA SER A 32 -4.15 -0.34 13.58
C SER A 32 -3.32 -1.41 12.88
N ILE A 33 -3.85 -2.04 11.83
CA ILE A 33 -3.13 -3.01 11.01
C ILE A 33 -2.23 -2.29 10.00
N PHE A 34 -2.69 -1.17 9.45
CA PHE A 34 -1.83 -0.35 8.57
C PHE A 34 -0.52 0.07 9.26
N LYS A 35 -0.60 0.46 10.54
CA LYS A 35 0.55 0.91 11.33
C LYS A 35 1.66 -0.14 11.54
N ILE A 36 1.37 -1.41 11.31
CA ILE A 36 2.36 -2.49 11.50
C ILE A 36 2.92 -3.03 10.18
N PHE A 37 2.54 -2.44 9.04
CA PHE A 37 3.14 -2.78 7.76
C PHE A 37 4.48 -2.07 7.57
N ASP A 38 5.50 -2.84 7.25
CA ASP A 38 6.78 -2.28 6.77
C ASP A 38 6.65 -1.82 5.33
N THR A 39 6.15 -2.70 4.44
CA THR A 39 6.01 -2.48 3.00
C THR A 39 4.58 -2.73 2.56
N ILE A 40 4.10 -1.94 1.59
CA ILE A 40 2.74 -2.06 1.02
C ILE A 40 2.84 -2.26 -0.47
N THR A 41 2.09 -3.24 -0.98
CA THR A 41 1.83 -3.39 -2.41
C THR A 41 0.35 -3.07 -2.68
N LEU A 42 0.08 -2.09 -3.54
CA LEU A 42 -1.27 -1.79 -4.02
C LEU A 42 -1.45 -2.40 -5.40
N LEU A 43 -2.41 -3.31 -5.51
CA LEU A 43 -2.71 -4.04 -6.73
C LEU A 43 -4.19 -3.85 -7.09
N SER A 44 -4.47 -3.61 -8.38
CA SER A 44 -5.82 -3.65 -8.93
C SER A 44 -5.78 -4.27 -10.32
N LYS A 45 -6.59 -5.31 -10.54
CA LYS A 45 -6.71 -6.03 -11.83
C LYS A 45 -5.37 -6.44 -12.48
N GLY A 46 -4.39 -6.84 -11.67
CA GLY A 46 -3.07 -7.27 -12.14
C GLY A 46 -2.05 -6.15 -12.32
N ASP A 47 -2.47 -4.88 -12.20
CA ASP A 47 -1.57 -3.74 -12.20
C ASP A 47 -1.17 -3.35 -10.78
N ILE A 48 0.11 -2.99 -10.61
CA ILE A 48 0.63 -2.43 -9.37
C ILE A 48 0.60 -0.90 -9.47
N PHE A 49 0.15 -0.25 -8.40
CA PHE A 49 0.05 1.21 -8.30
C PHE A 49 0.98 1.80 -7.26
N TYR A 50 1.52 0.95 -6.37
CA TYR A 50 2.48 1.31 -5.34
C TYR A 50 3.16 0.04 -4.81
N HIS A 51 4.47 0.10 -4.60
CA HIS A 51 5.25 -0.93 -3.91
C HIS A 51 6.45 -0.30 -3.20
N GLU A 52 6.28 0.11 -1.95
CA GLU A 52 7.35 0.66 -1.10
C GLU A 52 6.95 0.66 0.38
N GLN A 53 7.81 1.19 1.24
CA GLN A 53 7.58 1.34 2.67
C GLN A 53 6.27 2.05 2.97
N ALA A 54 5.50 1.58 3.95
CA ALA A 54 4.19 2.13 4.28
C ALA A 54 4.23 3.63 4.62
N LYS A 55 5.35 4.10 5.18
CA LYS A 55 5.58 5.51 5.55
C LYS A 55 5.62 6.47 4.35
N ASN A 56 6.03 6.00 3.18
CA ASN A 56 6.16 6.81 1.97
C ASN A 56 4.84 6.92 1.18
N LEU A 57 3.82 6.14 1.56
CA LEU A 57 2.59 5.98 0.81
C LEU A 57 1.90 7.32 0.54
N LEU A 58 1.70 8.12 1.59
CA LEU A 58 1.01 9.41 1.46
C LEU A 58 1.81 10.42 0.65
N THR A 59 3.14 10.44 0.82
CA THR A 59 4.03 11.31 0.04
C THR A 59 3.92 11.00 -1.44
N TYR A 60 3.94 9.72 -1.80
CA TYR A 60 3.78 9.29 -3.19
C TYR A 60 2.46 9.79 -3.81
N PHE A 61 1.33 9.57 -3.14
CA PHE A 61 0.03 10.02 -3.64
C PHE A 61 -0.10 11.55 -3.68
N SER A 62 0.54 12.25 -2.74
CA SER A 62 0.64 13.72 -2.77
C SER A 62 1.39 14.23 -4.00
N HIS A 63 2.47 13.57 -4.41
CA HIS A 63 3.22 13.93 -5.62
C HIS A 63 2.41 13.70 -6.91
N GLN A 64 1.42 12.80 -6.86
CA GLN A 64 0.48 12.57 -7.95
C GLN A 64 -0.73 13.53 -7.92
N GLY A 65 -0.72 14.53 -7.03
CA GLY A 65 -1.78 15.53 -6.92
C GLY A 65 -2.96 15.14 -6.03
N TYR A 66 -2.87 14.04 -5.28
CA TYR A 66 -3.93 13.62 -4.36
C TYR A 66 -3.59 14.06 -2.93
N SER A 67 -4.41 14.96 -2.37
CA SER A 67 -4.30 15.39 -0.98
C SER A 67 -5.35 14.72 -0.10
N ARG A 68 -4.97 14.43 1.13
CA ARG A 68 -5.80 13.76 2.13
C ARG A 68 -6.28 14.77 3.17
N GLU A 69 -7.55 14.66 3.58
CA GLU A 69 -8.04 15.37 4.77
C GLU A 69 -7.34 14.87 6.05
N PRO A 70 -7.01 15.71 7.05
CA PRO A 70 -6.18 15.35 8.21
C PRO A 70 -6.61 14.12 9.02
N HIS A 71 -7.90 13.78 9.07
CA HIS A 71 -8.43 12.73 9.97
C HIS A 71 -8.81 11.41 9.30
N ASN A 72 -8.72 11.32 7.97
CA ASN A 72 -8.95 10.09 7.24
C ASN A 72 -7.92 8.97 7.58
N ASN A 73 -8.25 7.71 7.35
CA ASN A 73 -7.26 6.64 7.42
C ASN A 73 -6.43 6.65 6.12
N PRO A 74 -5.08 6.62 6.17
CA PRO A 74 -4.23 6.61 4.98
C PRO A 74 -4.61 5.55 3.94
N ILE A 75 -4.98 4.35 4.38
CA ILE A 75 -5.38 3.28 3.46
C ILE A 75 -6.74 3.55 2.84
N ASP A 76 -7.71 4.04 3.62
CA ASP A 76 -9.05 4.32 3.10
C ASP A 76 -8.98 5.46 2.06
N PHE A 77 -8.13 6.46 2.30
CA PHE A 77 -7.83 7.50 1.33
C PHE A 77 -7.29 6.93 0.01
N VAL A 78 -6.23 6.11 0.07
CA VAL A 78 -5.59 5.59 -1.15
C VAL A 78 -6.49 4.61 -1.90
N ILE A 79 -7.23 3.76 -1.18
CA ILE A 79 -8.26 2.90 -1.80
C ILE A 79 -9.32 3.78 -2.47
N GLY A 80 -9.76 4.86 -1.83
CA GLY A 80 -10.69 5.83 -2.40
C GLY A 80 -10.17 6.45 -3.70
N VAL A 81 -8.89 6.82 -3.76
CA VAL A 81 -8.24 7.32 -4.99
C VAL A 81 -8.33 6.29 -6.12
N LEU A 82 -8.00 5.02 -5.84
CA LEU A 82 -8.04 3.95 -6.86
C LEU A 82 -9.48 3.62 -7.31
N ILE A 83 -10.45 3.64 -6.38
CA ILE A 83 -11.86 3.44 -6.71
C ILE A 83 -12.36 4.60 -7.57
N GLY A 84 -12.09 5.84 -7.20
CA GLY A 84 -12.48 7.02 -7.98
C GLY A 84 -11.80 7.08 -9.34
N ALA A 85 -10.56 6.61 -9.46
CA ALA A 85 -9.88 6.49 -10.75
C ALA A 85 -10.48 5.39 -11.64
N LYS A 86 -11.17 4.38 -11.09
CA LYS A 86 -11.74 3.27 -11.87
C LYS A 86 -12.81 3.72 -12.87
N GLU A 87 -13.49 4.82 -12.58
CA GLU A 87 -14.54 5.40 -13.43
C GLU A 87 -13.98 6.26 -14.56
N ASN A 88 -12.66 6.53 -14.56
CA ASN A 88 -11.99 7.36 -15.56
C ASN A 88 -10.73 6.66 -16.08
N SER A 89 -10.78 6.19 -17.33
CA SER A 89 -9.68 5.46 -17.98
C SER A 89 -8.35 6.20 -17.91
N ASP A 90 -8.37 7.51 -18.14
CA ASP A 90 -7.17 8.33 -18.27
C ASP A 90 -6.51 8.51 -16.90
N LYS A 91 -7.30 8.71 -15.83
CA LYS A 91 -6.78 8.77 -14.45
C LYS A 91 -6.15 7.44 -14.04
N MET A 92 -6.78 6.33 -14.37
CA MET A 92 -6.25 4.99 -14.08
C MET A 92 -4.94 4.75 -14.82
N GLU A 93 -4.88 5.12 -16.10
CA GLU A 93 -3.66 5.01 -16.92
C GLU A 93 -2.54 5.91 -16.39
N ASN A 94 -2.85 7.16 -16.02
CA ASN A 94 -1.87 8.09 -15.46
C ASN A 94 -1.28 7.56 -14.14
N LEU A 95 -2.10 7.00 -13.25
CA LEU A 95 -1.61 6.39 -12.01
C LEU A 95 -0.72 5.17 -12.28
N LYS A 96 -1.06 4.37 -13.28
CA LYS A 96 -0.26 3.21 -13.72
C LYS A 96 1.09 3.64 -14.30
N LEU A 97 1.10 4.68 -15.13
CA LEU A 97 2.32 5.25 -15.71
C LEU A 97 3.18 5.91 -14.64
N ALA A 98 2.57 6.64 -13.70
CA ALA A 98 3.26 7.23 -12.55
C ALA A 98 4.03 6.18 -11.76
N TYR A 99 3.42 5.03 -11.47
CA TYR A 99 4.11 3.93 -10.81
C TYR A 99 5.26 3.39 -11.66
N LYS A 100 5.03 3.09 -12.95
CA LYS A 100 6.07 2.56 -13.85
C LYS A 100 7.30 3.47 -13.97
N ASN A 101 7.10 4.78 -13.92
CA ASN A 101 8.15 5.79 -14.03
C ASN A 101 8.83 6.08 -12.68
N ALA A 102 8.25 5.67 -11.56
CA ALA A 102 8.81 5.89 -10.24
C ALA A 102 10.02 4.96 -10.00
N SER A 103 11.05 5.46 -9.31
CA SER A 103 12.25 4.68 -8.95
C SER A 103 11.90 3.40 -8.17
N MET A 104 10.85 3.45 -7.35
CA MET A 104 10.31 2.32 -6.61
C MET A 104 9.92 1.13 -7.51
N HIS A 105 9.45 1.36 -8.75
CA HIS A 105 9.11 0.28 -9.69
C HIS A 105 10.37 -0.48 -10.12
N GLN A 106 11.46 0.23 -10.41
CA GLN A 106 12.73 -0.40 -10.78
C GLN A 106 13.31 -1.22 -9.64
N LEU A 107 13.21 -0.71 -8.40
CA LEU A 107 13.63 -1.42 -7.20
C LEU A 107 12.78 -2.68 -6.96
N ALA A 108 11.46 -2.59 -7.15
CA ALA A 108 10.55 -3.73 -7.03
C ALA A 108 10.85 -4.83 -8.05
N MET A 109 11.20 -4.45 -9.29
CA MET A 109 11.49 -5.38 -10.38
C MET A 109 12.91 -5.95 -10.34
N ASN A 110 13.80 -5.40 -9.51
CA ASN A 110 15.16 -5.92 -9.34
C ASN A 110 15.58 -5.97 -7.86
N PRO A 111 15.04 -6.92 -7.09
CA PRO A 111 15.26 -7.01 -5.65
C PRO A 111 16.70 -7.37 -5.26
N ARG A 112 17.58 -7.75 -6.20
CA ARG A 112 18.99 -8.10 -5.92
C ARG A 112 19.92 -6.88 -5.79
N LYS A 113 19.40 -5.67 -5.97
CA LYS A 113 20.17 -4.41 -5.86
C LYS A 113 20.00 -3.69 -4.51
N GLN A 114 19.29 -4.30 -3.56
CA GLN A 114 19.07 -3.78 -2.20
C GLN A 114 19.99 -4.46 -1.20
#